data_AF-A0A6G3DHU4-F1
#
_entry.id   AF-A0A6G3DHU4-F1
#
_cell.length_a   1.000
_cell.length_b   1.000
_cell.length_c   1.000
_cell.angle_alpha   90.00
_cell.angle_beta   90.00
_cell.angle_gamma   90.00
#
_symmetry.space_group_name_H-M   'P 1'
#
loop_
_entity.id
_entity.type
_entity.pdbx_description
1 polymer ?
#
loop_
_entity_poly.entity_id
_entity_poly.type
_entity_poly.pdbx_seq_one_letter_code
_entity_poly.pdbx_strand_id
1 'polypeptide(L)'
;VVHDNGRRTEITRLTWRGRITDRGSSLPLDGINRVPGLIRNCGGAGDTPTSLPLHDVTCTDPDELVTFTPEYGARTPGGEGVEAVLDAHERVVELRSPRGGTIPPGGSSVQATGERVADLTALAQLGDRLSVSTTLLDARGRRISPSPRTDIVNGGPELVRDGRIHVTPATDGMVHPDDPSWYYGWVHKRNPRTLAGVDAAGRTVLVTADGRGTGSLGLSIGESAEVAKSLGLRDAVNLDGGGSTTMVAEGAVLNSPSDAAGERPVGDALLILPHRHGS
;
A
#
# COMPACT_ATOMS: atom_id res chain seq x y z
N VAL A 1 -0.71 6.34 -9.28
CA VAL A 1 0.58 7.08 -9.33
C VAL A 1 0.27 8.51 -9.70
N VAL A 2 0.67 9.46 -8.88
CA VAL A 2 0.49 10.90 -9.11
C VAL A 2 1.87 11.50 -9.34
N HIS A 3 2.09 12.15 -10.48
CA HIS A 3 3.38 12.74 -10.82
C HIS A 3 3.39 14.26 -10.59
N ASP A 4 4.53 14.78 -10.13
CA ASP A 4 4.93 16.19 -10.08
C ASP A 4 3.90 17.15 -9.46
N ASN A 5 2.91 17.58 -10.23
CA ASN A 5 1.88 18.57 -9.87
C ASN A 5 0.45 18.05 -10.07
N GLY A 6 0.27 16.72 -10.13
CA GLY A 6 -1.04 16.07 -10.30
C GLY A 6 -1.66 16.23 -11.69
N ARG A 7 -0.92 16.78 -12.67
CA ARG A 7 -1.35 16.90 -14.07
C ARG A 7 -1.04 15.67 -14.93
N ARG A 8 -0.39 14.67 -14.34
CA ARG A 8 -0.18 13.36 -14.94
C ARG A 8 -0.39 12.34 -13.83
N THR A 9 -1.52 11.67 -13.89
CA THR A 9 -1.86 10.57 -13.00
C THR A 9 -2.01 9.32 -13.84
N GLU A 10 -1.47 8.22 -13.34
CA GLU A 10 -1.48 6.93 -14.00
C GLU A 10 -2.05 5.88 -13.04
N ILE A 11 -3.00 5.11 -13.54
CA ILE A 11 -3.46 3.87 -12.89
C ILE A 11 -2.68 2.73 -13.53
N THR A 12 -1.76 2.15 -12.77
CA THR A 12 -0.85 1.09 -13.24
C THR A 12 -0.71 0.00 -12.19
N ARG A 13 -0.36 -1.21 -12.64
CA ARG A 13 -0.04 -2.35 -11.78
C ARG A 13 1.46 -2.37 -11.53
N LEU A 14 1.84 -2.35 -10.26
CA LEU A 14 3.23 -2.31 -9.83
C LEU A 14 3.54 -3.53 -8.96
N THR A 15 4.77 -4.03 -9.10
CA THR A 15 5.33 -5.05 -8.20
C THR A 15 6.51 -4.45 -7.47
N TRP A 16 6.50 -4.53 -6.15
CA TRP A 16 7.65 -4.17 -5.33
C TRP A 16 8.62 -5.34 -5.22
N ARG A 17 9.93 -5.04 -5.20
CA ARG A 17 10.98 -5.99 -4.85
C ARG A 17 11.99 -5.30 -3.95
N GLY A 18 12.37 -5.95 -2.87
CA GLY A 18 13.47 -5.54 -2.00
C GLY A 18 14.53 -6.62 -1.90
N ARG A 19 15.78 -6.22 -1.66
CA ARG A 19 16.89 -7.13 -1.35
C ARG A 19 17.84 -6.48 -0.36
N ILE A 20 18.44 -7.30 0.49
CA ILE A 20 19.63 -6.96 1.27
C ILE A 20 20.85 -7.61 0.62
N THR A 21 21.99 -6.91 0.61
CA THR A 21 23.19 -7.36 -0.09
C THR A 21 24.44 -7.01 0.72
N ASP A 22 25.35 -7.97 0.83
CA ASP A 22 26.70 -7.76 1.36
C ASP A 22 27.76 -7.92 0.24
N ARG A 23 29.01 -8.24 0.58
CA ARG A 23 30.10 -8.39 -0.40
C ARG A 23 30.00 -9.62 -1.33
N GLY A 24 29.14 -10.60 -1.05
CA GLY A 24 29.08 -11.83 -1.84
C GLY A 24 27.72 -12.51 -1.91
N SER A 25 26.76 -12.07 -1.12
CA SER A 25 25.46 -12.69 -0.92
C SER A 25 24.35 -11.67 -0.99
N SER A 26 23.16 -12.12 -1.38
CA SER A 26 21.99 -11.26 -1.47
C SER A 26 20.73 -12.04 -1.17
N LEU A 27 19.88 -11.50 -0.30
CA LEU A 27 18.64 -12.12 0.15
C LEU A 27 17.44 -11.24 -0.24
N PRO A 28 16.33 -11.83 -0.73
CA PRO A 28 15.11 -11.08 -0.98
C PRO A 28 14.47 -10.62 0.34
N LEU A 29 13.93 -9.41 0.33
CA LEU A 29 13.05 -8.89 1.37
C LEU A 29 11.61 -9.28 1.05
N ASP A 30 10.86 -9.60 2.09
CA ASP A 30 9.43 -9.93 2.03
C ASP A 30 8.55 -8.69 2.27
N GLY A 31 9.14 -7.59 2.78
CA GLY A 31 8.42 -6.33 2.93
C GLY A 31 9.27 -5.16 3.40
N ILE A 32 8.61 -4.00 3.48
CA ILE A 32 9.14 -2.76 4.05
C ILE A 32 8.09 -2.16 4.97
N ASN A 33 8.51 -1.64 6.12
CA ASN A 33 7.67 -0.85 7.04
C ASN A 33 6.34 -1.52 7.42
N ARG A 34 6.36 -2.82 7.71
CA ARG A 34 5.21 -3.57 8.22
C ARG A 34 5.63 -4.51 9.33
N VAL A 35 4.69 -4.91 10.17
CA VAL A 35 4.95 -5.86 11.25
C VAL A 35 5.20 -7.25 10.66
N PRO A 36 6.31 -7.94 11.01
CA PRO A 36 6.55 -9.31 10.58
C PRO A 36 5.47 -10.26 11.11
N GLY A 37 5.10 -11.25 10.31
CA GLY A 37 4.02 -12.22 10.52
C GLY A 37 2.64 -11.71 10.11
N LEU A 38 2.47 -10.43 9.75
CA LEU A 38 1.18 -9.83 9.41
C LEU A 38 1.17 -9.27 7.98
N ILE A 39 0.71 -10.08 7.03
CA ILE A 39 0.55 -9.66 5.62
C ILE A 39 -0.91 -9.31 5.35
N ARG A 40 -1.26 -8.05 5.62
CA ARG A 40 -2.60 -7.52 5.35
C ARG A 40 -2.90 -7.55 3.86
N ASN A 41 -4.07 -8.05 3.49
CA ASN A 41 -4.51 -8.29 2.12
C ASN A 41 -3.70 -9.33 1.33
N CYS A 42 -2.82 -10.11 1.99
CA CYS A 42 -1.98 -11.13 1.37
C CYS A 42 -1.14 -10.61 0.19
N GLY A 43 -0.66 -11.49 -0.69
CA GLY A 43 0.08 -11.12 -1.91
C GLY A 43 1.60 -11.13 -1.78
N GLY A 44 2.16 -11.64 -0.68
CA GLY A 44 3.57 -11.94 -0.50
C GLY A 44 3.93 -13.35 -0.97
N ALA A 45 5.24 -13.66 -1.00
CA ALA A 45 5.74 -14.97 -1.43
C ALA A 45 5.90 -15.90 -0.22
N GLY A 46 5.33 -17.10 -0.26
CA GLY A 46 5.39 -18.03 0.88
C GLY A 46 4.24 -17.87 1.89
N ASP A 47 3.43 -16.82 1.71
CA ASP A 47 2.26 -16.52 2.54
C ASP A 47 1.24 -17.67 2.62
N THR A 48 0.72 -17.90 3.84
CA THR A 48 -0.42 -18.78 4.11
C THR A 48 -1.64 -17.94 4.51
N PRO A 49 -2.87 -18.25 4.02
CA PRO A 49 -3.22 -19.40 3.17
C PRO A 49 -2.93 -19.22 1.67
N THR A 50 -2.51 -18.03 1.24
CA THR A 50 -2.27 -17.76 -0.19
C THR A 50 -1.21 -16.69 -0.41
N SER A 51 -0.39 -16.89 -1.44
CA SER A 51 0.53 -15.88 -1.98
C SER A 51 -0.12 -14.92 -2.98
N LEU A 52 -1.42 -15.10 -3.27
CA LEU A 52 -2.18 -14.17 -4.11
C LEU A 52 -2.78 -13.06 -3.25
N PRO A 53 -3.02 -11.87 -3.81
CA PRO A 53 -3.75 -10.82 -3.09
C PRO A 53 -5.15 -11.32 -2.73
N LEU A 54 -5.59 -11.02 -1.51
CA LEU A 54 -6.89 -11.38 -0.97
C LEU A 54 -7.33 -10.33 0.06
N HIS A 55 -8.15 -9.38 -0.36
CA HIS A 55 -8.54 -8.21 0.43
C HIS A 55 -9.29 -8.60 1.70
N ASP A 56 -9.11 -7.85 2.78
CA ASP A 56 -9.65 -8.10 4.12
C ASP A 56 -9.21 -9.44 4.76
N VAL A 57 -8.27 -10.17 4.15
CA VAL A 57 -7.61 -11.33 4.76
C VAL A 57 -6.23 -10.92 5.25
N THR A 58 -5.82 -11.44 6.40
CA THR A 58 -4.45 -11.31 6.88
C THR A 58 -3.77 -12.64 6.72
N CYS A 59 -2.87 -12.72 5.74
CA CYS A 59 -1.99 -13.86 5.60
C CYS A 59 -0.84 -13.77 6.63
N THR A 60 -0.20 -14.91 6.85
CA THR A 60 0.95 -15.04 7.74
C THR A 60 2.09 -15.73 7.01
N ASP A 61 3.30 -15.32 7.35
CA ASP A 61 4.55 -15.99 6.98
C ASP A 61 5.45 -15.99 8.23
N PRO A 62 5.87 -17.16 8.75
CA PRO A 62 6.78 -17.22 9.88
C PRO A 62 8.22 -16.81 9.50
N ASP A 63 8.59 -16.84 8.22
CA ASP A 63 9.97 -16.81 7.73
C ASP A 63 10.26 -15.55 6.89
N GLU A 64 10.24 -14.38 7.53
CA GLU A 64 10.32 -13.11 6.81
C GLU A 64 11.63 -12.35 7.04
N LEU A 65 12.03 -11.58 6.03
CA LEU A 65 12.98 -10.48 6.08
C LEU A 65 12.26 -9.16 5.75
N VAL A 66 12.10 -8.30 6.75
CA VAL A 66 11.42 -7.00 6.60
C VAL A 66 12.37 -5.87 6.94
N THR A 67 12.49 -4.89 6.04
CA THR A 67 13.29 -3.69 6.32
C THR A 67 12.42 -2.58 6.91
N PHE A 68 13.01 -1.80 7.82
CA PHE A 68 12.38 -0.64 8.45
C PHE A 68 13.19 0.61 8.17
N THR A 69 12.49 1.65 7.77
CA THR A 69 13.04 2.98 7.55
C THR A 69 12.42 3.96 8.56
N PRO A 70 12.96 5.20 8.69
CA PRO A 70 12.41 6.19 9.60
C PRO A 70 10.93 6.52 9.38
N GLU A 71 10.41 6.29 8.17
CA GLU A 71 8.99 6.47 7.81
C GLU A 71 8.04 5.54 8.58
N TYR A 72 8.49 4.37 9.06
CA TYR A 72 7.67 3.53 9.94
C TYR A 72 7.47 4.17 11.32
N GLY A 73 8.50 4.87 11.80
CA GLY A 73 8.56 5.48 13.11
C GLY A 73 9.90 5.25 13.80
N ALA A 74 10.07 5.87 14.97
CA ALA A 74 11.33 5.81 15.71
C ALA A 74 11.65 4.43 16.32
N ARG A 75 10.66 3.53 16.39
CA ARG A 75 10.81 2.18 16.97
C ARG A 75 10.23 1.11 16.05
N THR A 76 10.94 0.00 15.94
CA THR A 76 10.51 -1.20 15.21
C THR A 76 9.72 -2.16 16.09
N PRO A 77 8.89 -3.05 15.50
CA PRO A 77 8.12 -4.04 16.24
C PRO A 77 9.01 -5.00 17.02
N GLY A 78 8.70 -5.23 18.30
CA GLY A 78 9.34 -6.26 19.10
C GLY A 78 8.81 -7.67 18.80
N GLY A 79 9.63 -8.69 19.02
CA GLY A 79 9.21 -10.09 18.89
C GLY A 79 10.37 -11.07 18.80
N GLU A 80 10.06 -12.36 18.64
CA GLU A 80 11.09 -13.37 18.33
C GLU A 80 11.74 -13.09 16.97
N GLY A 81 13.03 -13.41 16.88
CA GLY A 81 13.86 -13.15 15.70
C GLY A 81 15.04 -12.23 16.00
N VAL A 82 15.72 -11.80 14.93
CA VAL A 82 16.91 -10.93 15.02
C VAL A 82 16.70 -9.65 14.23
N GLU A 83 17.39 -8.58 14.62
CA GLU A 83 17.36 -7.30 13.91
C GLU A 83 18.77 -6.74 13.72
N ALA A 84 19.12 -6.44 12.47
CA ALA A 84 20.32 -5.69 12.13
C ALA A 84 19.99 -4.21 11.99
N VAL A 85 20.60 -3.38 12.83
CA VAL A 85 20.40 -1.92 12.84
C VAL A 85 21.52 -1.28 12.03
N LEU A 86 21.14 -0.40 11.10
CA LEU A 86 22.04 0.23 10.16
C LEU A 86 22.13 1.73 10.43
N ASP A 87 23.34 2.28 10.36
CA ASP A 87 23.52 3.74 10.34
C ASP A 87 23.18 4.35 8.96
N ALA A 88 23.34 5.68 8.85
CA ALA A 88 23.08 6.42 7.61
C ALA A 88 24.02 6.05 6.44
N HIS A 89 25.07 5.27 6.68
CA HIS A 89 26.01 4.79 5.67
C HIS A 89 25.86 3.29 5.40
N GLU A 90 24.71 2.70 5.78
CA GLU A 90 24.39 1.29 5.63
C GLU A 90 25.36 0.35 6.37
N ARG A 91 25.95 0.80 7.49
CA ARG A 91 26.80 -0.05 8.34
C ARG A 91 26.01 -0.63 9.50
N VAL A 92 26.20 -1.92 9.76
CA VAL A 92 25.60 -2.60 10.91
C VAL A 92 26.23 -2.06 12.19
N VAL A 93 25.43 -1.34 12.99
CA VAL A 93 25.88 -0.76 14.27
C VAL A 93 25.42 -1.57 15.48
N GLU A 94 24.38 -2.38 15.31
CA GLU A 94 23.82 -3.20 16.38
C GLU A 94 23.13 -4.44 15.78
N LEU A 95 23.25 -5.57 16.46
CA LEU A 95 22.49 -6.79 16.20
C LEU A 95 21.66 -7.09 17.45
N ARG A 96 20.34 -7.15 17.31
CA ARG A 96 19.42 -7.39 18.43
C ARG A 96 18.80 -8.78 18.35
N SER A 97 18.64 -9.41 19.50
CA SER A 97 17.89 -10.66 19.69
C SER A 97 17.35 -10.66 21.12
N PRO A 98 16.03 -10.57 21.36
CA PRO A 98 14.96 -10.48 20.36
C PRO A 98 15.01 -9.21 19.50
N ARG A 99 14.32 -9.23 18.35
CA ARG A 99 14.14 -8.05 17.48
C ARG A 99 13.26 -6.98 18.16
N GLY A 100 13.36 -5.76 17.64
CA GLY A 100 12.67 -4.57 18.11
C GLY A 100 13.60 -3.58 18.78
N GLY A 101 13.35 -2.29 18.60
CA GLY A 101 14.08 -1.23 19.28
C GLY A 101 14.07 0.06 18.48
N THR A 102 15.01 0.96 18.77
CA THR A 102 15.08 2.27 18.08
C THR A 102 15.83 2.20 16.77
N ILE A 103 15.39 2.98 15.78
CA ILE A 103 16.14 3.24 14.55
C ILE A 103 17.00 4.50 14.76
N PRO A 104 18.32 4.47 14.49
CA PRO A 104 19.16 5.65 14.62
C PRO A 104 18.77 6.73 13.58
N PRO A 105 18.98 8.02 13.87
CA PRO A 105 18.67 9.10 12.92
C PRO A 105 19.34 8.89 11.55
N GLY A 106 18.53 8.95 10.48
CA GLY A 106 19.00 8.72 9.11
C GLY A 106 19.39 7.28 8.77
N GLY A 107 19.31 6.37 9.74
CA GLY A 107 19.56 4.95 9.55
C GLY A 107 18.29 4.15 9.24
N SER A 108 18.43 2.84 9.28
CA SER A 108 17.36 1.86 9.00
C SER A 108 17.60 0.59 9.80
N SER A 109 16.74 -0.41 9.66
CA SER A 109 17.03 -1.76 10.15
C SER A 109 16.43 -2.85 9.27
N VAL A 110 16.83 -4.09 9.52
CA VAL A 110 16.29 -5.28 8.87
C VAL A 110 15.97 -6.30 9.95
N GLN A 111 14.71 -6.72 10.05
CA GLN A 111 14.28 -7.77 10.95
C GLN A 111 14.17 -9.10 10.19
N ALA A 112 14.59 -10.18 10.84
CA ALA A 112 14.41 -11.55 10.38
C ALA A 112 13.61 -12.36 11.39
N THR A 113 12.68 -13.19 10.91
CA THR A 113 11.92 -14.16 11.70
C THR A 113 12.11 -15.57 11.17
N GLY A 114 11.78 -16.57 12.01
CA GLY A 114 11.79 -17.98 11.61
C GLY A 114 13.13 -18.43 11.05
N GLU A 115 13.10 -19.17 9.94
CA GLU A 115 14.28 -19.72 9.27
C GLU A 115 15.23 -18.62 8.76
N ARG A 116 14.71 -17.42 8.43
CA ARG A 116 15.53 -16.29 7.94
C ARG A 116 16.45 -15.69 8.99
N VAL A 117 16.28 -16.05 10.27
CA VAL A 117 17.18 -15.62 11.36
C VAL A 117 18.61 -16.08 11.10
N ALA A 118 18.78 -17.34 10.66
CA ALA A 118 20.11 -17.87 10.34
C ALA A 118 20.74 -17.11 9.17
N ASP A 119 19.94 -16.82 8.14
CA ASP A 119 20.38 -16.11 6.94
C ASP A 119 20.85 -14.68 7.27
N LEU A 120 20.06 -13.91 8.02
CA LEU A 120 20.45 -12.54 8.39
C LEU A 120 21.65 -12.53 9.34
N THR A 121 21.74 -13.48 10.27
CA THR A 121 22.87 -13.60 11.20
C THR A 121 24.17 -13.91 10.45
N ALA A 122 24.11 -14.73 9.40
CA ALA A 122 25.27 -15.02 8.56
C ALA A 122 25.70 -13.79 7.73
N LEU A 123 24.73 -13.01 7.24
CA LEU A 123 24.97 -11.88 6.35
C LEU A 123 25.37 -10.57 7.08
N ALA A 124 24.80 -10.31 8.25
CA ALA A 124 24.98 -9.06 8.99
C ALA A 124 25.99 -9.23 10.13
N GLN A 125 27.16 -8.62 9.99
CA GLN A 125 28.19 -8.57 11.01
C GLN A 125 28.42 -7.12 11.46
N LEU A 126 28.72 -6.91 12.75
CA LEU A 126 28.97 -5.57 13.28
C LEU A 126 30.10 -4.86 12.51
N GLY A 127 29.83 -3.62 12.10
CA GLY A 127 30.75 -2.76 11.35
C GLY A 127 30.74 -2.97 9.83
N ASP A 128 30.22 -4.11 9.35
CA ASP A 128 30.12 -4.40 7.92
C ASP A 128 29.00 -3.60 7.26
N ARG A 129 29.14 -3.44 5.94
CA ARG A 129 28.13 -2.77 5.12
C ARG A 129 27.08 -3.80 4.69
N LEU A 130 25.82 -3.51 4.98
CA LEU A 130 24.66 -4.26 4.53
C LEU A 130 23.77 -3.31 3.72
N SER A 131 23.80 -3.40 2.40
CA SER A 131 23.03 -2.49 1.55
C SER A 131 21.60 -2.98 1.40
N VAL A 132 20.65 -2.05 1.54
CA VAL A 132 19.22 -2.30 1.33
C VAL A 132 18.81 -1.63 0.02
N SER A 133 18.29 -2.43 -0.91
CA SER A 133 17.82 -1.91 -2.19
C SER A 133 16.37 -2.30 -2.43
N THR A 134 15.57 -1.34 -2.89
CA THR A 134 14.18 -1.57 -3.30
C THR A 134 13.97 -1.08 -4.73
N THR A 135 13.01 -1.68 -5.43
CA THR A 135 12.64 -1.28 -6.76
C THR A 135 11.17 -1.57 -7.00
N LEU A 136 10.54 -0.76 -7.83
CA LEU A 136 9.24 -1.04 -8.38
C LEU A 136 9.39 -1.53 -9.82
N LEU A 137 8.56 -2.49 -10.20
CA LEU A 137 8.46 -3.01 -11.56
C LEU A 137 7.07 -2.71 -12.11
N ASP A 138 6.97 -2.37 -13.39
CA ASP A 138 5.70 -2.29 -14.10
C ASP A 138 5.15 -3.68 -14.45
N ALA A 139 3.95 -3.73 -15.02
CA ALA A 139 3.30 -4.98 -15.45
C ALA A 139 4.10 -5.78 -16.50
N ARG A 140 5.12 -5.20 -17.14
CA ARG A 140 6.02 -5.87 -18.08
C ARG A 140 7.34 -6.30 -17.42
N GLY A 141 7.45 -6.16 -16.10
CA GLY A 141 8.66 -6.45 -15.33
C GLY A 141 9.78 -5.42 -15.48
N ARG A 142 9.51 -4.26 -16.09
CA ARG A 142 10.52 -3.22 -16.27
C ARG A 142 10.64 -2.40 -15.00
N ARG A 143 11.88 -2.12 -14.60
CA ARG A 143 12.16 -1.24 -13.46
C ARG A 143 11.62 0.15 -13.73
N ILE A 144 10.88 0.68 -12.76
CA ILE A 144 10.50 2.09 -12.72
C ILE A 144 11.28 2.78 -11.61
N SER A 145 11.64 4.03 -11.86
CA SER A 145 12.34 4.90 -10.91
C SER A 145 11.49 6.15 -10.70
N PRO A 146 10.60 6.15 -9.68
CA PRO A 146 9.82 7.33 -9.33
C PRO A 146 10.74 8.51 -9.01
N SER A 147 10.33 9.72 -9.37
CA SER A 147 11.02 10.94 -8.92
C SER A 147 10.68 11.21 -7.44
N PRO A 148 11.45 12.05 -6.72
CA PRO A 148 11.09 12.49 -5.37
C PRO A 148 9.75 13.23 -5.26
N ARG A 149 9.13 13.59 -6.40
CA ARG A 149 7.82 14.24 -6.49
C ARG A 149 6.73 13.29 -7.01
N THR A 150 6.98 11.99 -6.96
CA THR A 150 6.02 10.97 -7.38
C THR A 150 5.42 10.32 -6.15
N ASP A 151 4.09 10.41 -6.04
CA ASP A 151 3.32 9.75 -4.99
C ASP A 151 2.61 8.51 -5.55
N ILE A 152 2.63 7.43 -4.79
CA ILE A 152 2.00 6.16 -5.17
C ILE A 152 1.10 5.72 -4.02
N VAL A 153 -0.20 5.71 -4.28
CA VAL A 153 -1.21 5.14 -3.40
C VAL A 153 -1.69 3.82 -4.00
N ASN A 154 -1.90 2.81 -3.15
CA ASN A 154 -2.50 1.55 -3.56
C ASN A 154 -4.04 1.71 -3.64
N GLY A 155 -4.66 0.95 -4.53
CA GLY A 155 -6.11 0.95 -4.68
C GLY A 155 -6.56 -0.30 -5.42
N GLY A 156 -7.86 -0.50 -5.45
CA GLY A 156 -8.48 -1.60 -6.15
C GLY A 156 -9.97 -1.73 -5.82
N PRO A 157 -10.74 -2.41 -6.67
CA PRO A 157 -10.34 -2.90 -7.98
C PRO A 157 -10.24 -1.76 -9.01
N GLU A 158 -9.63 -2.07 -10.14
CA GLU A 158 -9.72 -1.23 -11.34
C GLU A 158 -11.19 -1.08 -11.78
N LEU A 159 -11.54 0.07 -12.36
CA LEU A 159 -12.91 0.41 -12.75
C LEU A 159 -13.05 0.72 -14.24
N VAL A 160 -12.12 1.54 -14.75
CA VAL A 160 -12.13 2.03 -16.14
C VAL A 160 -10.71 1.97 -16.68
N ARG A 161 -10.57 1.53 -17.93
CA ARG A 161 -9.33 1.49 -18.70
C ARG A 161 -9.58 2.02 -20.10
N ASP A 162 -8.77 2.97 -20.55
CA ASP A 162 -8.88 3.56 -21.90
C ASP A 162 -10.32 3.99 -22.28
N GLY A 163 -11.04 4.59 -21.32
CA GLY A 163 -12.41 5.09 -21.46
C GLY A 163 -13.49 4.02 -21.49
N ARG A 164 -13.16 2.77 -21.19
CA ARG A 164 -14.09 1.63 -21.14
C ARG A 164 -14.15 1.05 -19.75
N ILE A 165 -15.34 0.62 -19.32
CA ILE A 165 -15.51 -0.13 -18.08
C ILE A 165 -14.61 -1.37 -18.14
N HIS A 166 -13.77 -1.53 -17.14
CA HIS A 166 -12.76 -2.58 -17.03
C HIS A 166 -12.60 -2.91 -15.54
N VAL A 167 -13.58 -3.63 -15.01
CA VAL A 167 -13.69 -3.97 -13.59
C VAL A 167 -12.97 -5.29 -13.32
N THR A 168 -11.95 -5.28 -12.46
CA THR A 168 -11.03 -6.45 -12.26
C THR A 168 -10.97 -7.00 -10.83
N PRO A 169 -12.10 -7.25 -10.14
CA PRO A 169 -12.11 -7.65 -8.74
C PRO A 169 -11.35 -8.96 -8.49
N ALA A 170 -11.47 -9.95 -9.37
CA ALA A 170 -10.73 -11.21 -9.23
C ALA A 170 -9.21 -11.01 -9.31
N THR A 171 -8.74 -10.23 -10.28
CA THR A 171 -7.31 -9.94 -10.45
C THR A 171 -6.75 -9.11 -9.29
N ASP A 172 -7.59 -8.27 -8.68
CA ASP A 172 -7.19 -7.33 -7.61
C ASP A 172 -7.42 -7.88 -6.20
N GLY A 173 -7.64 -9.20 -6.07
CA GLY A 173 -7.78 -9.87 -4.77
C GLY A 173 -9.13 -9.65 -4.08
N MET A 174 -10.13 -9.16 -4.80
CA MET A 174 -11.48 -8.90 -4.29
C MET A 174 -12.42 -10.06 -4.58
N VAL A 175 -11.94 -11.30 -4.62
CA VAL A 175 -12.76 -12.52 -4.74
C VAL A 175 -12.26 -13.54 -3.73
N HIS A 176 -13.09 -13.84 -2.74
CA HIS A 176 -12.84 -14.91 -1.76
C HIS A 176 -13.46 -16.19 -2.29
N PRO A 177 -12.67 -17.21 -2.71
CA PRO A 177 -13.21 -18.42 -3.32
C PRO A 177 -14.18 -19.19 -2.40
N ASP A 178 -13.90 -19.17 -1.09
CA ASP A 178 -14.66 -19.90 -0.08
C ASP A 178 -15.71 -19.04 0.65
N ASP A 179 -15.80 -17.73 0.31
CA ASP A 179 -16.77 -16.80 0.90
C ASP A 179 -17.44 -15.91 -0.18
N PRO A 180 -18.46 -16.43 -0.88
CA PRO A 180 -19.21 -15.63 -1.85
C PRO A 180 -20.01 -14.50 -1.18
N SER A 181 -20.26 -14.57 0.13
CA SER A 181 -20.99 -13.53 0.86
C SER A 181 -20.14 -12.26 1.01
N TRP A 182 -18.82 -12.42 1.17
CA TRP A 182 -17.87 -11.31 1.15
C TRP A 182 -17.91 -10.59 -0.20
N TYR A 183 -17.83 -11.34 -1.31
CA TYR A 183 -17.90 -10.77 -2.66
C TYR A 183 -19.21 -10.00 -2.88
N TYR A 184 -20.34 -10.58 -2.46
CA TYR A 184 -21.61 -9.87 -2.52
C TYR A 184 -21.58 -8.58 -1.68
N GLY A 185 -21.14 -8.65 -0.43
CA GLY A 185 -21.14 -7.53 0.51
C GLY A 185 -20.21 -6.38 0.12
N TRP A 186 -19.06 -6.69 -0.47
CA TRP A 186 -18.01 -5.73 -0.80
C TRP A 186 -18.08 -5.27 -2.27
N VAL A 187 -18.38 -6.15 -3.24
CA VAL A 187 -18.35 -5.82 -4.67
C VAL A 187 -19.75 -5.48 -5.23
N HIS A 188 -20.76 -6.30 -4.95
CA HIS A 188 -22.10 -6.14 -5.53
C HIS A 188 -23.03 -5.23 -4.72
N LYS A 189 -22.96 -5.29 -3.39
CA LYS A 189 -23.76 -4.45 -2.51
C LYS A 189 -23.23 -3.02 -2.55
N ARG A 190 -24.16 -2.08 -2.50
CA ARG A 190 -23.85 -0.65 -2.39
C ARG A 190 -23.21 -0.32 -1.05
N ASN A 191 -22.10 0.39 -1.12
CA ASN A 191 -21.36 0.92 0.03
C ASN A 191 -20.92 2.36 -0.28
N PRO A 192 -20.56 3.16 0.73
CA PRO A 192 -19.79 4.38 0.49
C PRO A 192 -18.50 4.04 -0.26
N ARG A 193 -18.10 4.87 -1.21
CA ARG A 193 -16.92 4.65 -2.06
C ARG A 193 -16.09 5.90 -2.18
N THR A 194 -14.78 5.69 -2.27
CA THR A 194 -13.83 6.68 -2.75
C THR A 194 -13.26 6.16 -4.06
N LEU A 195 -13.27 6.97 -5.13
CA LEU A 195 -12.72 6.62 -6.44
C LEU A 195 -11.70 7.67 -6.84
N ALA A 196 -10.68 7.27 -7.58
CA ALA A 196 -9.74 8.17 -8.20
C ALA A 196 -9.51 7.79 -9.67
N GLY A 197 -9.28 8.79 -10.52
CA GLY A 197 -8.96 8.54 -11.90
C GLY A 197 -8.38 9.74 -12.62
N VAL A 198 -8.17 9.55 -13.91
CA VAL A 198 -7.61 10.55 -14.81
C VAL A 198 -8.50 10.69 -16.03
N ASP A 199 -8.80 11.93 -16.41
CA ASP A 199 -9.59 12.21 -17.61
C ASP A 199 -8.73 12.29 -18.89
N ALA A 200 -9.37 12.53 -20.03
CA ALA A 200 -8.67 12.66 -21.32
C ALA A 200 -7.69 13.85 -21.38
N ALA A 201 -7.82 14.85 -20.50
CA ALA A 201 -6.93 15.99 -20.39
C ALA A 201 -5.77 15.76 -19.41
N GLY A 202 -5.68 14.58 -18.78
CA GLY A 202 -4.65 14.24 -17.80
C GLY A 202 -4.94 14.76 -16.39
N ARG A 203 -6.14 15.32 -16.14
CA ARG A 203 -6.50 15.85 -14.82
C ARG A 203 -6.85 14.72 -13.87
N THR A 204 -6.31 14.79 -12.66
CA THR A 204 -6.70 13.89 -11.56
C THR A 204 -8.10 14.28 -11.06
N VAL A 205 -8.97 13.29 -10.90
CA VAL A 205 -10.30 13.44 -10.34
C VAL A 205 -10.45 12.52 -9.15
N LEU A 206 -10.89 13.07 -8.03
CA LEU A 206 -11.22 12.34 -6.80
C LEU A 206 -12.73 12.43 -6.59
N VAL A 207 -13.34 11.29 -6.26
CA VAL A 207 -14.79 11.18 -6.11
C VAL A 207 -15.08 10.46 -4.80
N THR A 208 -15.98 11.01 -4.00
CA THR A 208 -16.60 10.29 -2.88
C THR A 208 -18.08 10.10 -3.16
N ALA A 209 -18.60 8.94 -2.77
CA ALA A 209 -20.02 8.61 -2.81
C ALA A 209 -20.45 8.16 -1.41
N ASP A 210 -21.38 8.88 -0.80
CA ASP A 210 -21.97 8.52 0.49
C ASP A 210 -22.77 7.22 0.38
N GLY A 211 -22.89 6.46 1.46
CA GLY A 211 -23.64 5.22 1.46
C GLY A 211 -24.05 4.75 2.85
N ARG A 212 -24.79 3.63 2.91
CA ARG A 212 -25.35 3.05 4.15
C ARG A 212 -26.30 3.97 4.93
N GLY A 213 -26.76 5.06 4.31
CA GLY A 213 -27.80 5.94 4.85
C GLY A 213 -29.15 5.74 4.15
N THR A 214 -30.22 6.27 4.73
CA THR A 214 -31.56 6.25 4.09
C THR A 214 -31.65 7.19 2.89
N GLY A 215 -30.87 8.28 2.88
CA GLY A 215 -30.78 9.24 1.78
C GLY A 215 -29.74 8.90 0.71
N SER A 216 -28.73 8.09 1.04
CA SER A 216 -27.75 7.57 0.07
C SER A 216 -27.40 6.13 0.38
N LEU A 217 -27.66 5.25 -0.58
CA LEU A 217 -27.39 3.82 -0.46
C LEU A 217 -25.92 3.48 -0.73
N GLY A 218 -25.19 4.35 -1.44
CA GLY A 218 -23.83 4.09 -1.92
C GLY A 218 -23.80 3.52 -3.34
N LEU A 219 -22.64 3.00 -3.72
CA LEU A 219 -22.39 2.40 -5.02
C LEU A 219 -21.81 0.99 -4.86
N SER A 220 -22.26 0.07 -5.70
CA SER A 220 -21.55 -1.17 -5.99
C SER A 220 -20.28 -0.83 -6.80
N ILE A 221 -19.34 -1.77 -6.92
CA ILE A 221 -18.14 -1.56 -7.75
C ILE A 221 -18.52 -1.36 -9.23
N GLY A 222 -19.55 -2.06 -9.72
CA GLY A 222 -20.05 -1.87 -11.08
C GLY A 222 -20.60 -0.45 -11.31
N GLU A 223 -21.43 0.03 -10.39
CA GLU A 223 -21.97 1.40 -10.46
C GLU A 223 -20.88 2.46 -10.31
N SER A 224 -19.87 2.22 -9.47
CA SER A 224 -18.69 3.09 -9.39
C SER A 224 -17.97 3.21 -10.73
N ALA A 225 -17.86 2.12 -11.50
CA ALA A 225 -17.27 2.16 -12.83
C ALA A 225 -18.14 2.91 -13.84
N GLU A 226 -19.47 2.79 -13.74
CA GLU A 226 -20.41 3.57 -14.56
C GLU A 226 -20.32 5.07 -14.24
N VAL A 227 -20.24 5.45 -12.96
CA VAL A 227 -20.02 6.84 -12.52
C VAL A 227 -18.67 7.36 -13.02
N ALA A 228 -17.59 6.60 -12.85
CA ALA A 228 -16.28 6.98 -13.35
C ALA A 228 -16.30 7.23 -14.87
N LYS A 229 -16.96 6.34 -15.63
CA LYS A 229 -17.11 6.51 -17.07
C LYS A 229 -17.99 7.70 -17.45
N SER A 230 -19.08 7.95 -16.74
CA SER A 230 -19.99 9.07 -17.03
C SER A 230 -19.35 10.43 -16.73
N LEU A 231 -18.45 10.48 -15.74
CA LEU A 231 -17.58 11.64 -15.47
C LEU A 231 -16.46 11.85 -16.51
N GLY A 232 -16.36 10.97 -17.51
CA GLY A 232 -15.37 11.08 -18.59
C GLY A 232 -13.96 10.64 -18.19
N LEU A 233 -13.82 9.83 -17.14
CA LEU A 233 -12.52 9.29 -16.74
C LEU A 233 -12.05 8.28 -17.80
N ARG A 234 -10.79 8.42 -18.22
CA ARG A 234 -10.12 7.49 -19.13
C ARG A 234 -9.63 6.27 -18.37
N ASP A 235 -8.99 6.48 -17.23
CA ASP A 235 -8.57 5.40 -16.33
C ASP A 235 -9.06 5.71 -14.92
N ALA A 236 -9.58 4.71 -14.21
CA ALA A 236 -10.09 4.88 -12.85
C ALA A 236 -9.89 3.62 -12.00
N VAL A 237 -9.71 3.84 -10.70
CA VAL A 237 -9.55 2.81 -9.68
C VAL A 237 -10.39 3.16 -8.47
N ASN A 238 -10.90 2.14 -7.78
CA ASN A 238 -11.51 2.30 -6.47
C ASN A 238 -10.40 2.47 -5.40
N LEU A 239 -10.62 3.32 -4.41
CA LEU A 239 -9.79 3.45 -3.21
C LEU A 239 -10.52 2.89 -1.99
N ASP A 240 -9.95 3.02 -0.79
CA ASP A 240 -10.63 2.60 0.43
C ASP A 240 -12.02 3.26 0.58
N GLY A 241 -12.96 2.48 1.08
CA GLY A 241 -14.38 2.79 1.08
C GLY A 241 -15.06 2.57 2.43
N GLY A 242 -16.38 2.44 2.41
CA GLY A 242 -17.16 2.22 3.63
C GLY A 242 -16.99 3.38 4.62
N GLY A 243 -16.70 3.05 5.88
CA GLY A 243 -16.51 4.06 6.93
C GLY A 243 -15.32 4.99 6.70
N SER A 244 -14.38 4.60 5.83
CA SER A 244 -13.20 5.39 5.49
C SER A 244 -13.48 6.48 4.43
N THR A 245 -14.63 6.45 3.74
CA THR A 245 -14.94 7.44 2.71
C THR A 245 -15.21 8.82 3.33
N THR A 246 -14.21 9.68 3.20
CA THR A 246 -14.27 11.08 3.67
C THR A 246 -13.61 12.01 2.66
N MET A 247 -14.28 13.12 2.35
CA MET A 247 -13.73 14.26 1.61
C MET A 247 -13.85 15.51 2.47
N VAL A 248 -12.73 16.21 2.64
CA VAL A 248 -12.66 17.48 3.36
C VAL A 248 -12.24 18.57 2.39
N ALA A 249 -12.94 19.70 2.41
CA ALA A 249 -12.51 20.92 1.75
C ALA A 249 -12.73 22.11 2.68
N GLU A 250 -11.80 23.06 2.66
CA GLU A 250 -11.88 24.30 3.44
C GLU A 250 -12.11 24.06 4.95
N GLY A 251 -11.56 22.97 5.48
CA GLY A 251 -11.68 22.59 6.89
C GLY A 251 -13.02 21.96 7.28
N ALA A 252 -13.90 21.67 6.32
CA ALA A 252 -15.19 21.03 6.54
C ALA A 252 -15.30 19.70 5.78
N VAL A 253 -15.87 18.70 6.44
CA VAL A 253 -16.28 17.45 5.79
C VAL A 253 -17.42 17.76 4.83
N LEU A 254 -17.25 17.39 3.56
CA LEU A 254 -18.23 17.65 2.49
C LEU A 254 -19.28 16.54 2.34
N ASN A 255 -18.94 15.33 2.74
CA ASN A 255 -19.76 14.13 2.58
C ASN A 255 -20.27 13.64 3.95
N SER A 256 -20.99 12.52 4.00
CA SER A 256 -21.54 11.93 5.22
C SER A 256 -20.85 10.61 5.59
N PRO A 257 -19.83 10.62 6.47
CA PRO A 257 -19.17 9.40 6.94
C PRO A 257 -20.17 8.37 7.50
N SER A 258 -20.01 7.10 7.12
CA SER A 258 -21.05 6.09 7.35
C SER A 258 -21.01 5.41 8.71
N ASP A 259 -19.90 5.52 9.44
CA ASP A 259 -19.76 4.88 10.74
C ASP A 259 -20.57 5.63 11.81
N ALA A 260 -21.15 4.90 12.76
CA ALA A 260 -21.96 5.48 13.82
C ALA A 260 -21.17 6.45 14.72
N ALA A 261 -19.85 6.27 14.81
CA ALA A 261 -18.94 7.14 15.56
C ALA A 261 -18.47 8.38 14.76
N GLY A 262 -18.90 8.53 13.49
CA GLY A 262 -18.47 9.61 12.60
C GLY A 262 -17.28 9.23 11.73
N GLU A 263 -16.39 10.20 11.48
CA GLU A 263 -15.18 10.02 10.67
C GLU A 263 -14.25 8.95 11.25
N ARG A 264 -13.78 8.03 10.40
CA ARG A 264 -12.88 6.95 10.78
C ARG A 264 -11.41 7.37 10.61
N PRO A 265 -10.52 7.06 11.58
CA PRO A 265 -9.08 7.16 11.37
C PRO A 265 -8.61 6.23 10.24
N VAL A 266 -7.85 6.77 9.30
CA VAL A 266 -7.30 6.04 8.14
C VAL A 266 -5.77 6.03 8.17
N GLY A 267 -5.15 5.09 7.44
CA GLY A 267 -3.69 4.93 7.39
C GLY A 267 -2.97 5.95 6.51
N ASP A 268 -3.67 6.48 5.51
CA ASP A 268 -3.15 7.44 4.52
C ASP A 268 -4.29 8.26 3.89
N ALA A 269 -3.94 9.36 3.23
CA ALA A 269 -4.88 10.25 2.55
C ALA A 269 -4.26 10.91 1.32
N LEU A 270 -5.08 11.18 0.30
CA LEU A 270 -4.70 12.03 -0.83
C LEU A 270 -4.99 13.49 -0.50
N LEU A 271 -3.92 14.30 -0.43
CA LEU A 271 -3.99 15.72 -0.08
C LEU A 271 -3.75 16.59 -1.31
N ILE A 272 -4.66 17.52 -1.59
CA ILE A 272 -4.44 18.58 -2.58
C ILE A 272 -3.93 19.81 -1.86
N LEU A 273 -2.62 20.02 -1.92
CA LEU A 273 -1.96 21.13 -1.24
C LEU A 273 -1.89 22.37 -2.14
N PRO A 274 -2.08 23.58 -1.59
CA PRO A 274 -1.85 24.80 -2.35
C PRO A 274 -0.39 24.86 -2.80
N HIS A 275 -0.14 25.41 -3.98
CA HIS A 275 1.22 25.69 -4.41
C HIS A 275 1.88 26.62 -3.39
N ARG A 276 2.96 26.17 -2.74
CA ARG A 276 3.83 27.05 -1.98
C ARG A 276 4.47 28.04 -2.95
N HIS A 277 4.01 29.29 -2.96
CA HIS A 277 4.82 30.38 -3.47
C HIS A 277 6.06 30.44 -2.56
N GLY A 278 7.24 30.26 -3.15
CA GLY A 278 8.50 30.28 -2.40
C GLY A 278 8.62 31.57 -1.60
N SER A 279 8.86 31.43 -0.30
CA SER A 279 9.47 32.45 0.55
C SER A 279 10.98 32.39 0.37
#